data_AF-A0A840KDR8-F1
#
_entry.id   AF-A0A840KDR8-F1
#
_cell.length_a   1.000
_cell.length_b   1.000
_cell.length_c   1.000
_cell.angle_alpha   90.00
_cell.angle_beta   90.00
_cell.angle_gamma   90.00
#
_symmetry.space_group_name_H-M   'P 1'
#
loop_
_entity.id
_entity.type
_entity.pdbx_description
1 polymer ?
#
loop_
_entity_poly.entity_id
_entity_poly.type
_entity_poly.pdbx_seq_one_letter_code
_entity_poly.pdbx_strand_id
1 'polypeptide(L)'
;MIPLLRIEKPCEEPLEQMHNISGGKFCGLCSKKVIDLSGLSDMEIMEILHQNKGVKFCGMVFRHQLNRPLEVKTPIEKNVHSRKITFTKIAAGVVLTASIINSYPAQTNNFTQTEINISPVSKQKNEKENTGDGKYVISGKVLAKETGKPIVTVISLITLTKAYSAKTDANGEYILEVPAEIIQKENLLEFQPESIYYNRILTVFTKEKPLKNHTTILAENGFAREYGEISPIIPTERSLILLNGKKLSHKLFNKSFSIYYDQYDVHYIPKSYIRIFIQDENVEDLFITFVKQ
;
A
#
# COMPACT_ATOMS: atom_id res chain seq x y z
N MET A 1 5.80 -14.09 -0.84
CA MET A 1 5.00 -13.72 0.34
C MET A 1 4.93 -12.21 0.34
N ILE A 2 3.74 -11.62 0.25
CA ILE A 2 3.63 -10.18 0.49
C ILE A 2 3.70 -10.02 2.00
N PRO A 3 4.59 -9.18 2.52
CA PRO A 3 4.94 -9.19 3.92
C PRO A 3 4.00 -8.23 4.65
N LEU A 4 2.72 -8.56 4.68
CA LEU A 4 1.72 -7.82 5.45
C LEU A 4 1.42 -8.64 6.70
N LEU A 5 1.55 -8.04 7.89
CA LEU A 5 1.14 -8.70 9.12
C LEU A 5 -0.36 -8.45 9.36
N ARG A 6 -1.08 -9.50 9.73
CA ARG A 6 -2.44 -9.40 10.27
C ARG A 6 -2.56 -10.32 11.48
N ILE A 7 -3.27 -9.85 12.50
CA ILE A 7 -3.79 -10.72 13.56
C ILE A 7 -5.14 -11.26 13.08
N GLU A 8 -5.20 -12.56 12.80
CA GLU A 8 -6.45 -13.23 12.44
C GLU A 8 -7.31 -13.53 13.65
N LYS A 9 -6.66 -13.93 14.76
CA LYS A 9 -7.31 -14.25 16.02
C LYS A 9 -6.58 -13.53 17.16
N PRO A 10 -7.13 -12.43 17.69
CA PRO A 10 -6.62 -11.81 18.90
C PRO A 10 -6.55 -12.83 20.04
N CYS A 11 -5.52 -12.75 20.86
CA CYS A 11 -5.41 -13.58 22.04
C CYS A 11 -6.26 -12.98 23.17
N GLU A 12 -7.03 -13.82 23.86
CA GLU A 12 -7.88 -13.40 24.96
C GLU A 12 -7.15 -13.39 26.32
N GLU A 13 -6.00 -14.04 26.42
CA GLU A 13 -5.19 -14.03 27.65
C GLU A 13 -4.48 -12.68 27.81
N PRO A 14 -4.63 -11.98 28.95
CA PRO A 14 -3.89 -10.75 29.22
C PRO A 14 -2.37 -10.99 29.18
N LEU A 15 -1.64 -10.09 28.52
CA LEU A 15 -0.20 -10.19 28.34
C LEU A 15 0.57 -10.28 29.67
N GLU A 16 0.04 -9.65 30.72
CA GLU A 16 0.58 -9.65 32.08
C GLU A 16 0.47 -11.02 32.77
N GLN A 17 -0.50 -11.84 32.37
CA GLN A 17 -0.72 -13.19 32.90
C GLN A 17 0.14 -14.24 32.19
N MET A 18 0.67 -13.91 31.01
CA MET A 18 1.55 -14.81 30.26
C MET A 18 2.94 -14.92 30.88
N HIS A 19 3.51 -16.13 30.83
CA HIS A 19 4.84 -16.41 31.36
C HIS A 19 5.92 -15.85 30.43
N ASN A 20 6.91 -15.14 30.98
CA ASN A 20 8.02 -14.63 30.19
C ASN A 20 8.94 -15.79 29.75
N ILE A 21 9.31 -15.80 28.47
CA ILE A 21 10.25 -16.76 27.88
C ILE A 21 11.20 -16.04 26.92
N SER A 22 12.28 -16.70 26.49
CA SER A 22 13.22 -16.08 25.55
C SER A 22 12.54 -15.68 24.23
N GLY A 23 12.65 -14.40 23.86
CA GLY A 23 12.08 -13.83 22.63
C GLY A 23 10.55 -13.65 22.66
N GLY A 24 9.92 -13.66 23.84
CA GLY A 24 8.50 -13.35 23.95
C GLY A 24 7.83 -13.89 25.21
N LYS A 25 6.63 -14.42 25.06
CA LYS A 25 5.77 -14.90 26.16
C LYS A 25 5.15 -16.26 25.83
N PHE A 26 4.81 -17.02 26.87
CA PHE A 26 4.06 -18.27 26.74
C PHE A 26 2.63 -18.05 27.22
N CYS A 27 1.69 -18.27 26.30
CA CYS A 27 0.25 -18.16 26.53
C CYS A 27 -0.25 -19.45 27.19
N GLY A 28 -0.74 -19.37 28.43
CA GLY A 28 -1.31 -20.50 29.15
C GLY A 28 -2.63 -21.00 28.54
N LEU A 29 -3.43 -20.12 27.91
CA LEU A 29 -4.71 -20.51 27.31
C LEU A 29 -4.57 -21.38 26.07
N CYS A 30 -3.71 -20.99 25.13
CA CYS A 30 -3.52 -21.74 23.89
C CYS A 30 -2.26 -22.61 23.87
N SER A 31 -1.44 -22.57 24.94
CA SER A 31 -0.18 -23.32 25.07
C SER A 31 0.82 -23.06 23.92
N LYS A 32 0.80 -21.85 23.36
CA LYS A 32 1.71 -21.43 22.28
C LYS A 32 2.68 -20.36 22.77
N LYS A 33 3.87 -20.32 22.14
CA LYS A 33 4.80 -19.19 22.22
C LYS A 33 4.24 -18.01 21.43
N VAL A 34 4.12 -16.87 22.10
CA VAL A 34 3.85 -15.54 21.53
C VAL A 34 5.18 -14.85 21.31
N ILE A 35 5.63 -14.75 20.06
CA ILE A 35 6.90 -14.10 19.70
C ILE A 35 6.75 -12.58 19.79
N ASP A 36 7.68 -11.89 20.46
CA ASP A 36 7.69 -10.43 20.48
C ASP A 36 8.32 -9.88 19.19
N LEU A 37 7.50 -9.27 18.34
CA LEU A 37 7.92 -8.60 17.10
C LEU A 37 7.92 -7.08 17.24
N SER A 38 7.48 -6.54 18.37
CA SER A 38 7.21 -5.10 18.55
C SER A 38 8.47 -4.25 18.37
N GLY A 39 9.65 -4.76 18.76
CA GLY A 39 10.94 -4.09 18.61
C GLY A 39 11.70 -4.42 17.32
N LEU A 40 11.14 -5.24 16.43
CA LEU A 40 11.85 -5.72 15.24
C LEU A 40 11.64 -4.81 14.02
N SER A 41 12.69 -4.71 13.21
CA SER A 41 12.63 -4.06 11.89
C SER A 41 11.85 -4.89 10.88
N ASP A 42 11.40 -4.24 9.80
CA ASP A 42 10.69 -4.93 8.71
C ASP A 42 11.48 -6.07 8.08
N MET A 43 12.82 -5.95 8.04
CA MET A 43 13.72 -7.00 7.59
C MET A 43 13.75 -8.20 8.55
N GLU A 44 13.85 -7.95 9.86
CA GLU A 44 13.84 -9.02 10.86
C GLU A 44 12.49 -9.73 10.94
N ILE A 45 11.38 -8.97 10.84
CA ILE A 45 10.05 -9.58 10.77
C ILE A 45 9.94 -10.43 9.51
N MET A 46 10.40 -9.93 8.37
CA MET A 46 10.41 -10.68 7.11
C MET A 46 11.20 -11.99 7.24
N GLU A 47 12.38 -11.97 7.87
CA GLU A 47 13.19 -13.16 8.15
C GLU A 47 12.38 -14.19 8.96
N ILE A 48 11.70 -13.75 10.03
CA ILE A 48 10.85 -14.61 10.86
C ILE A 48 9.70 -15.20 10.04
N LEU A 49 9.04 -14.40 9.21
CA LEU A 49 7.96 -14.88 8.34
C LEU A 49 8.46 -15.94 7.34
N HIS A 50 9.64 -15.73 6.76
CA HIS A 50 10.29 -16.68 5.85
C HIS A 50 10.65 -17.99 6.55
N GLN A 51 11.23 -17.92 7.75
CA GLN A 51 11.57 -19.09 8.56
C GLN A 51 10.32 -19.91 8.91
N ASN A 52 9.19 -19.24 9.18
CA ASN A 52 7.91 -19.89 9.45
C ASN A 52 7.19 -20.39 8.18
N LYS A 53 7.73 -20.17 6.97
CA LYS A 53 7.21 -20.69 5.69
C LYS A 53 5.72 -20.42 5.45
N GLY A 54 5.19 -19.31 5.97
CA GLY A 54 3.76 -18.97 5.87
C GLY A 54 2.84 -19.75 6.79
N VAL A 55 3.38 -20.51 7.74
CA VAL A 55 2.61 -21.12 8.84
C VAL A 55 2.22 -20.04 9.84
N LYS A 56 0.98 -20.10 10.33
CA LYS A 56 0.48 -19.19 11.37
C LYS A 56 1.21 -19.42 12.68
N PHE A 57 1.55 -18.35 13.37
CA PHE A 57 2.21 -18.39 14.67
C PHE A 57 1.64 -17.31 15.57
N CYS A 58 1.80 -17.43 16.88
CA CYS A 58 1.38 -16.37 17.79
C CYS A 58 2.49 -15.32 17.89
N GLY A 59 2.11 -14.04 17.76
CA GLY A 59 3.05 -12.95 17.94
C GLY A 59 2.39 -11.73 18.56
N MET A 60 3.25 -10.83 19.04
CA MET A 60 2.89 -9.54 19.61
C MET A 60 3.59 -8.46 18.79
N VAL A 61 2.82 -7.49 18.32
CA VAL A 61 3.27 -6.42 17.43
C VAL A 61 2.72 -5.09 17.92
N PHE A 62 3.36 -4.00 17.55
CA PHE A 62 2.68 -2.71 17.58
C PHE A 62 1.66 -2.63 16.46
N ARG A 63 0.55 -1.95 16.72
CA ARG A 63 -0.54 -1.78 15.75
C ARG A 63 -0.08 -1.20 14.40
N HIS A 64 0.94 -0.33 14.40
CA HIS A 64 1.50 0.26 13.18
C HIS A 64 2.28 -0.73 12.28
N GLN A 65 2.61 -1.92 12.80
CA GLN A 65 3.24 -2.98 12.02
C GLN A 65 2.19 -3.84 11.27
N LEU A 66 0.89 -3.68 11.58
CA LEU A 66 -0.20 -4.44 10.96
C LEU A 66 -0.73 -3.78 9.68
N ASN A 67 -1.26 -4.60 8.77
CA ASN A 67 -2.00 -4.20 7.57
C ASN A 67 -1.29 -3.20 6.61
N ARG A 68 0.03 -3.08 6.73
CA ARG A 68 0.90 -2.38 5.78
C ARG A 68 1.96 -3.32 5.19
N PRO A 69 2.41 -3.08 3.95
CA PRO A 69 3.56 -3.81 3.42
C PRO A 69 4.79 -3.55 4.31
N LEU A 70 5.52 -4.61 4.67
CA LEU A 70 6.84 -4.48 5.27
C LEU A 70 7.83 -4.00 4.20
N GLU A 71 8.56 -2.94 4.51
CA GLU A 71 9.52 -2.27 3.66
C GLU A 71 10.93 -2.79 3.93
N VAL A 72 11.34 -3.83 3.19
CA VAL A 72 12.70 -4.36 3.34
C VAL A 72 13.66 -3.60 2.42
N LYS A 73 14.28 -2.54 2.94
CA LYS A 73 15.38 -1.86 2.25
C LYS A 73 16.64 -2.72 2.39
N THR A 74 17.00 -3.52 1.38
CA THR A 74 18.27 -4.25 1.40
C THR A 74 19.43 -3.27 1.23
N PRO A 75 20.46 -3.30 2.10
CA PRO A 75 21.80 -2.92 1.70
C PRO A 75 22.16 -3.81 0.51
N ILE A 76 22.61 -3.22 -0.58
CA ILE A 76 22.96 -3.93 -1.80
C ILE A 76 24.19 -4.80 -1.53
N GLU A 77 24.00 -6.02 -1.03
CA GLU A 77 25.02 -7.07 -1.13
C GLU A 77 24.79 -7.86 -2.42
N LYS A 78 25.34 -7.29 -3.50
CA LYS A 78 25.53 -7.97 -4.79
C LYS A 78 26.54 -9.09 -4.63
N ASN A 79 26.20 -10.19 -3.96
CA ASN A 79 27.00 -11.42 -3.97
C ASN A 79 26.14 -12.68 -3.83
N VAL A 80 25.00 -12.73 -4.52
CA VAL A 80 24.38 -14.01 -4.87
C VAL A 80 24.72 -14.30 -6.32
N HIS A 81 25.65 -15.24 -6.54
CA HIS A 81 25.93 -15.85 -7.83
C HIS A 81 24.73 -16.70 -8.27
N SER A 82 23.60 -16.04 -8.56
CA SER A 82 22.40 -16.68 -9.10
C SER A 82 22.23 -16.24 -10.55
N ARG A 83 21.96 -17.23 -11.41
CA ARG A 83 21.72 -17.08 -12.85
C ARG A 83 20.93 -15.80 -13.11
N LYS A 84 21.36 -15.03 -14.13
CA LYS A 84 20.63 -13.90 -14.74
C LYS A 84 19.21 -14.34 -15.15
N ILE A 85 18.30 -14.46 -14.20
CA ILE A 85 16.87 -14.50 -14.44
C ILE A 85 16.49 -13.03 -14.43
N THR A 86 16.50 -12.43 -15.61
CA THR A 86 16.11 -11.05 -15.78
C THR A 86 14.63 -10.96 -15.43
N PHE A 87 14.30 -10.19 -14.38
CA PHE A 87 12.94 -9.78 -14.03
C PHE A 87 12.08 -9.40 -15.27
N THR A 88 12.75 -8.94 -16.32
CA THR A 88 12.25 -8.74 -17.69
C THR A 88 11.39 -9.88 -18.24
N LYS A 89 11.60 -11.16 -17.91
CA LYS A 89 10.73 -12.26 -18.41
C LYS A 89 9.32 -12.24 -17.81
N ILE A 90 9.18 -11.72 -16.58
CA ILE A 90 7.89 -11.60 -15.90
C ILE A 90 7.18 -10.33 -16.40
N ALA A 91 7.92 -9.23 -16.55
CA ALA A 91 7.42 -8.02 -17.22
C ALA A 91 7.01 -8.26 -18.69
N ALA A 92 7.79 -9.06 -19.45
CA ALA A 92 7.52 -9.37 -20.86
C ALA A 92 6.45 -10.46 -21.05
N GLY A 93 6.30 -11.41 -20.12
CA GLY A 93 5.25 -12.43 -20.16
C GLY A 93 3.84 -11.85 -20.05
N VAL A 94 3.70 -10.69 -19.39
CA VAL A 94 2.46 -9.90 -19.32
C VAL A 94 2.18 -9.14 -20.63
N VAL A 95 3.21 -8.88 -21.44
CA VAL A 95 3.07 -8.18 -22.74
C VAL A 95 2.57 -9.14 -23.84
N LEU A 96 2.94 -10.42 -23.81
CA LEU A 96 2.62 -11.36 -24.91
C LEU A 96 1.17 -11.84 -24.95
N THR A 97 0.36 -11.61 -23.90
CA THR A 97 -1.10 -11.83 -23.97
C THR A 97 -1.88 -10.57 -24.38
N ALA A 98 -1.18 -9.47 -24.73
CA ALA A 98 -1.79 -8.19 -25.11
C ALA A 98 -2.31 -8.11 -26.56
N SER A 99 -2.21 -9.18 -27.37
CA SER A 99 -2.47 -9.11 -28.81
C SER A 99 -3.92 -9.34 -29.24
N ILE A 100 -4.87 -9.27 -28.31
CA ILE A 100 -6.30 -9.13 -28.61
C ILE A 100 -6.84 -8.26 -27.45
N ILE A 101 -7.12 -6.97 -27.62
CA ILE A 101 -8.38 -6.44 -28.14
C ILE A 101 -8.22 -4.90 -28.28
N ASN A 102 -8.66 -4.38 -29.42
CA ASN A 102 -9.05 -3.01 -29.79
C ASN A 102 -7.99 -1.90 -30.03
N SER A 103 -7.86 -1.64 -31.33
CA SER A 103 -7.30 -0.48 -32.00
C SER A 103 -8.01 0.83 -31.62
N TYR A 104 -7.23 1.84 -31.22
CA TYR A 104 -7.59 3.25 -31.40
C TYR A 104 -6.40 3.97 -32.05
N PRO A 105 -6.63 4.90 -32.99
CA PRO A 105 -5.56 5.48 -33.80
C PRO A 105 -4.71 6.43 -32.97
N ALA A 106 -3.39 6.24 -33.05
CA ALA A 106 -2.40 7.20 -32.60
C ALA A 106 -2.54 8.50 -33.42
N GLN A 107 -2.75 9.62 -32.73
CA GLN A 107 -2.41 10.93 -33.26
C GLN A 107 -1.30 11.53 -32.41
N THR A 108 -0.14 11.63 -33.04
CA THR A 108 1.06 12.29 -32.55
C THR A 108 0.85 13.79 -32.65
N ASN A 109 0.86 14.51 -31.52
CA ASN A 109 1.11 15.95 -31.54
C ASN A 109 2.50 16.19 -30.94
N ASN A 110 3.35 16.79 -31.77
CA ASN A 110 4.70 17.22 -31.44
C ASN A 110 4.66 18.19 -30.24
N PHE A 111 5.31 17.83 -29.13
CA PHE A 111 5.64 18.79 -28.09
C PHE A 111 7.00 19.41 -28.41
N THR A 112 6.96 20.67 -28.83
CA THR A 112 8.13 21.55 -28.83
C THR A 112 8.48 21.89 -27.39
N GLN A 113 9.71 21.57 -27.01
CA GLN A 113 10.31 21.89 -25.74
C GLN A 113 10.53 23.40 -25.66
N THR A 114 9.97 24.07 -24.66
CA THR A 114 10.38 25.45 -24.32
C THR A 114 10.48 25.62 -22.81
N GLU A 115 11.48 26.40 -22.45
CA GLU A 115 12.24 26.41 -21.20
C GLU A 115 11.49 26.94 -19.97
N ILE A 116 12.07 26.55 -18.83
CA ILE A 116 11.74 26.96 -17.47
C ILE A 116 11.93 28.48 -17.32
N ASN A 117 10.92 29.18 -16.81
CA ASN A 117 11.10 30.48 -16.18
C ASN A 117 10.47 30.48 -14.78
N ILE A 118 11.34 30.55 -13.78
CA ILE A 118 11.00 30.73 -12.36
C ILE A 118 10.90 32.23 -12.12
N SER A 119 9.78 32.71 -11.57
CA SER A 119 9.79 33.76 -10.54
C SER A 119 8.42 33.90 -9.84
N PRO A 120 8.40 34.38 -8.59
CA PRO A 120 7.36 34.10 -7.61
C PRO A 120 6.26 35.17 -7.58
N VAL A 121 5.11 34.88 -6.95
CA VAL A 121 4.43 35.71 -5.92
C VAL A 121 2.92 35.40 -5.79
N SER A 122 2.53 35.20 -4.52
CA SER A 122 1.28 35.54 -3.82
C SER A 122 -0.09 35.02 -4.25
N LYS A 123 -0.76 34.49 -3.22
CA LYS A 123 -2.19 34.20 -3.04
C LYS A 123 -3.13 35.25 -3.66
N GLN A 124 -4.18 34.76 -4.33
CA GLN A 124 -5.57 35.09 -3.98
C GLN A 124 -6.55 34.10 -4.62
N LYS A 125 -7.56 33.75 -3.83
CA LYS A 125 -8.63 32.79 -4.07
C LYS A 125 -9.67 33.39 -5.03
N ASN A 126 -10.09 32.64 -6.05
CA ASN A 126 -11.45 32.71 -6.58
C ASN A 126 -11.82 31.41 -7.31
N GLU A 127 -13.02 30.93 -6.98
CA GLU A 127 -13.67 29.74 -7.52
C GLU A 127 -14.00 29.90 -9.00
N LYS A 128 -13.51 28.97 -9.82
CA LYS A 128 -14.21 28.49 -11.01
C LYS A 128 -14.11 26.97 -11.07
N GLU A 129 -15.26 26.37 -11.33
CA GLU A 129 -15.46 24.95 -11.60
C GLU A 129 -14.59 24.46 -12.75
N ASN A 130 -14.25 23.16 -12.68
CA ASN A 130 -13.80 22.29 -13.78
C ASN A 130 -12.98 22.99 -14.86
N THR A 131 -11.67 23.06 -14.65
CA THR A 131 -10.74 23.45 -15.69
C THR A 131 -10.90 22.53 -16.90
N GLY A 132 -11.21 23.12 -18.05
CA GLY A 132 -11.29 22.46 -19.37
C GLY A 132 -9.94 21.92 -19.88
N ASP A 133 -9.07 21.50 -18.97
CA ASP A 133 -7.69 21.08 -19.18
C ASP A 133 -7.52 19.56 -19.01
N GLY A 134 -8.62 18.82 -18.91
CA GLY A 134 -8.63 17.34 -18.81
C GLY A 134 -8.12 16.79 -17.46
N LYS A 135 -7.90 17.64 -16.45
CA LYS A 135 -7.39 17.28 -15.14
C LYS A 135 -8.45 17.38 -14.03
N TYR A 136 -8.31 16.51 -13.04
CA TYR A 136 -9.06 16.52 -11.80
C TYR A 136 -8.08 16.69 -10.63
N VAL A 137 -8.44 17.58 -9.70
CA VAL A 137 -7.59 17.95 -8.57
C VAL A 137 -8.21 17.44 -7.27
N ILE A 138 -7.45 16.62 -6.56
CA ILE A 138 -7.73 16.18 -5.19
C ILE A 138 -6.80 16.98 -4.29
N SER A 139 -7.35 17.70 -3.31
CA SER A 139 -6.54 18.51 -2.40
C SER A 139 -7.06 18.47 -0.98
N GLY A 140 -6.14 18.63 -0.02
CA GLY A 140 -6.50 18.61 1.37
C GLY A 140 -5.34 18.86 2.29
N LYS A 141 -5.59 18.62 3.58
CA LYS A 141 -4.64 18.77 4.67
C LYS A 141 -4.67 17.54 5.56
N VAL A 142 -3.52 17.11 6.04
CA VAL A 142 -3.38 15.96 6.95
C VAL A 142 -2.82 16.42 8.28
N LEU A 143 -3.59 16.22 9.35
CA LEU A 143 -3.23 16.66 10.70
C LEU A 143 -3.25 15.49 11.68
N ALA A 144 -2.37 15.54 12.68
CA ALA A 144 -2.40 14.65 13.84
C ALA A 144 -3.59 15.01 14.74
N LYS A 145 -4.37 14.01 15.15
CA LYS A 145 -5.54 14.21 16.02
C LYS A 145 -5.14 14.79 17.38
N GLU A 146 -4.03 14.32 17.92
CA GLU A 146 -3.59 14.56 19.28
C GLU A 146 -2.98 15.95 19.44
N THR A 147 -2.23 16.40 18.43
CA THR A 147 -1.45 17.64 18.51
C THR A 147 -1.94 18.73 17.57
N GLY A 148 -2.80 18.40 16.60
CA GLY A 148 -3.18 19.29 15.49
C GLY A 148 -2.03 19.62 14.54
N LYS A 149 -0.85 18.99 14.71
CA LYS A 149 0.32 19.27 13.88
C LYS A 149 0.18 18.64 12.48
N PRO A 150 0.76 19.29 11.45
CA PRO A 150 0.90 18.70 10.13
C PRO A 150 1.56 17.31 10.11
N ILE A 151 1.08 16.42 9.25
CA ILE A 151 1.71 15.13 9.00
C ILE A 151 2.28 15.07 7.59
N VAL A 152 3.55 14.66 7.50
CA VAL A 152 4.23 14.29 6.25
C VAL A 152 3.83 12.86 5.87
N THR A 153 3.16 12.70 4.74
CA THR A 153 2.62 11.42 4.27
C THR A 153 2.54 11.39 2.75
N VAL A 154 2.62 10.19 2.18
CA VAL A 154 2.26 9.95 0.78
C VAL A 154 0.74 9.72 0.72
N ILE A 155 0.10 10.31 -0.29
CA ILE A 155 -1.30 10.11 -0.65
C ILE A 155 -1.34 9.52 -2.04
N SER A 156 -2.02 8.39 -2.22
CA SER A 156 -2.12 7.68 -3.48
C SER A 156 -3.58 7.47 -3.89
N LEU A 157 -3.98 7.97 -5.06
CA LEU A 157 -5.22 7.52 -5.73
C LEU A 157 -4.93 6.17 -6.38
N ILE A 158 -5.60 5.13 -5.90
CA ILE A 158 -5.41 3.77 -6.40
C ILE A 158 -6.39 3.50 -7.54
N THR A 159 -5.88 3.09 -8.70
CA THR A 159 -6.67 2.58 -9.82
C THR A 159 -6.19 1.19 -10.22
N LEU A 160 -6.94 0.49 -11.08
CA LEU A 160 -6.56 -0.84 -11.55
C LEU A 160 -5.23 -0.86 -12.32
N THR A 161 -4.90 0.22 -13.03
CA THR A 161 -3.78 0.27 -13.99
C THR A 161 -2.64 1.17 -13.53
N LYS A 162 -2.87 2.06 -12.57
CA LYS A 162 -1.86 2.99 -12.05
C LYS A 162 -2.21 3.53 -10.66
N ALA A 163 -1.22 3.73 -9.80
CA ALA A 163 -1.33 4.60 -8.64
C ALA A 163 -0.82 6.01 -8.98
N TYR A 164 -1.56 7.03 -8.58
CA TYR A 164 -1.15 8.43 -8.71
C TYR A 164 -0.89 8.97 -7.31
N SER A 165 0.33 9.45 -7.07
CA SER A 165 0.74 9.81 -5.72
C SER A 165 1.21 11.26 -5.62
N ALA A 166 0.94 11.86 -4.47
CA ALA A 166 1.47 13.14 -4.03
C ALA A 166 1.99 13.00 -2.59
N LYS A 167 2.83 13.93 -2.16
CA LYS A 167 3.32 14.00 -0.78
C LYS A 167 2.83 15.31 -0.15
N THR A 168 2.48 15.29 1.12
CA THR A 168 2.19 16.53 1.85
C THR A 168 3.43 17.40 2.00
N ASP A 169 3.22 18.71 2.00
CA ASP A 169 4.23 19.69 2.34
C ASP A 169 4.47 19.78 3.86
N ALA A 170 5.34 20.71 4.29
CA ALA A 170 5.63 20.94 5.70
C ALA A 170 4.41 21.45 6.52
N ASN A 171 3.39 21.98 5.84
CA ASN A 171 2.13 22.39 6.46
C ASN A 171 1.09 21.26 6.45
N GLY A 172 1.42 20.09 5.91
CA GLY A 172 0.53 18.93 5.83
C GLY A 172 -0.46 19.05 4.67
N GLU A 173 -0.27 20.01 3.76
CA GLU A 173 -1.15 20.26 2.63
C GLU A 173 -0.68 19.45 1.41
N TYR A 174 -1.62 18.95 0.62
CA TYR A 174 -1.32 18.21 -0.60
C TYR A 174 -2.23 18.63 -1.76
N ILE A 175 -1.68 18.51 -2.96
CA ILE A 175 -2.40 18.63 -4.23
C ILE A 175 -2.01 17.43 -5.07
N LEU A 176 -3.00 16.64 -5.46
CA LEU A 176 -2.86 15.49 -6.34
C LEU A 176 -3.66 15.77 -7.62
N GLU A 177 -2.93 16.00 -8.72
CA GLU A 177 -3.50 16.17 -10.04
C GLU A 177 -3.54 14.83 -10.79
N VAL A 178 -4.69 14.48 -11.33
CA VAL A 178 -4.89 13.26 -12.11
C VAL A 178 -5.74 13.54 -13.35
N PRO A 179 -5.71 12.69 -14.39
CA PRO A 179 -6.63 12.82 -15.52
C PRO A 179 -8.09 12.75 -15.05
N ALA A 180 -8.97 13.61 -15.56
CA ALA A 180 -10.37 13.63 -15.13
C ALA A 180 -11.14 12.37 -15.56
N GLU A 181 -10.71 11.73 -16.65
CA GLU A 181 -11.30 10.51 -17.21
C GLU A 181 -11.11 9.26 -16.33
N ILE A 182 -10.09 9.22 -15.47
CA ILE A 182 -9.85 8.07 -14.59
C ILE A 182 -10.69 8.10 -13.32
N ILE A 183 -11.34 9.23 -13.01
CA ILE A 183 -12.17 9.38 -11.82
C ILE A 183 -13.50 8.67 -12.03
N GLN A 184 -13.73 7.64 -11.21
CA GLN A 184 -14.93 6.83 -11.22
C GLN A 184 -16.00 7.40 -10.27
N LYS A 185 -17.17 6.75 -10.21
CA LYS A 185 -18.24 7.11 -9.27
C LYS A 185 -17.75 7.04 -7.82
N GLU A 186 -17.06 5.96 -7.46
CA GLU A 186 -16.37 5.78 -6.19
C GLU A 186 -14.88 5.59 -6.45
N ASN A 187 -14.03 6.17 -5.61
CA ASN A 187 -12.58 6.14 -5.77
C ASN A 187 -11.93 5.87 -4.41
N LEU A 188 -10.78 5.21 -4.42
CA LEU A 188 -10.05 4.88 -3.20
C LEU A 188 -8.77 5.72 -3.10
N LEU A 189 -8.67 6.49 -2.02
CA LEU A 189 -7.49 7.25 -1.64
C LEU A 189 -6.79 6.55 -0.48
N GLU A 190 -5.50 6.32 -0.63
CA GLU A 190 -4.64 5.70 0.37
C GLU A 190 -3.70 6.75 0.97
N PHE A 191 -3.65 6.81 2.30
CA PHE A 191 -2.69 7.60 3.05
C PHE A 191 -1.67 6.64 3.66
N GLN A 192 -0.39 6.83 3.34
CA GLN A 192 0.72 6.04 3.87
C GLN A 192 1.72 6.97 4.59
N PRO A 193 1.51 7.20 5.90
CA PRO A 193 2.40 8.03 6.69
C PRO A 193 3.81 7.44 6.76
N GLU A 194 4.83 8.30 6.67
CA GLU A 194 6.23 7.87 6.83
C GLU A 194 6.57 7.58 8.29
N SER A 195 5.83 8.22 9.19
CA SER A 195 5.96 8.09 10.64
C SER A 195 5.24 6.84 11.14
N ILE A 196 5.95 6.00 11.88
CA ILE A 196 5.42 4.78 12.51
C ILE A 196 4.30 5.05 13.53
N TYR A 197 4.14 6.30 13.96
CA TYR A 197 3.10 6.69 14.90
C TYR A 197 1.70 6.68 14.26
N TYR A 198 1.59 6.70 12.93
CA TYR A 198 0.31 6.80 12.23
C TYR A 198 0.07 5.58 11.33
N ASN A 199 -1.19 5.17 11.22
CA ASN A 199 -1.56 4.01 10.42
C ASN A 199 -1.80 4.42 8.98
N ARG A 200 -1.61 3.45 8.10
CA ARG A 200 -2.19 3.51 6.76
C ARG A 200 -3.71 3.68 6.87
N ILE A 201 -4.27 4.64 6.13
CA ILE A 201 -5.73 4.84 6.05
C ILE A 201 -6.20 4.73 4.61
N LEU A 202 -7.33 4.07 4.42
CA LEU A 202 -8.06 4.01 3.15
C LEU A 202 -9.32 4.86 3.27
N THR A 203 -9.49 5.82 2.37
CA THR A 203 -10.63 6.73 2.31
C THR A 203 -11.34 6.61 0.98
N VAL A 204 -12.66 6.49 1.00
CA VAL A 204 -13.48 6.48 -0.20
C VAL A 204 -14.03 7.88 -0.45
N PHE A 205 -13.98 8.34 -1.69
CA PHE A 205 -14.67 9.56 -2.12
C PHE A 205 -15.44 9.32 -3.42
N THR A 206 -16.45 10.16 -3.67
CA THR A 206 -17.25 10.08 -4.90
C THR A 206 -16.98 11.26 -5.81
N LYS A 207 -17.22 11.09 -7.10
CA LYS A 207 -17.03 12.16 -8.10
C LYS A 207 -17.86 13.41 -7.76
N GLU A 208 -19.05 13.21 -7.20
CA GLU A 208 -19.99 14.28 -6.83
C GLU A 208 -19.62 14.99 -5.53
N LYS A 209 -18.79 14.35 -4.68
CA LYS A 209 -18.27 14.91 -3.43
C LYS A 209 -16.75 14.96 -3.48
N PRO A 210 -16.18 15.88 -4.28
CA PRO A 210 -14.74 16.00 -4.45
C PRO A 210 -14.06 16.29 -3.11
N LEU A 211 -12.96 15.60 -2.83
CA LEU A 211 -12.05 15.94 -1.74
C LEU A 211 -11.26 17.19 -2.14
N LYS A 212 -11.86 18.37 -1.92
CA LYS A 212 -11.21 19.68 -2.06
C LYS A 212 -11.14 20.35 -0.70
N ASN A 213 -9.93 20.74 -0.29
CA ASN A 213 -9.66 21.35 1.01
C ASN A 213 -10.13 20.52 2.20
N HIS A 214 -10.27 19.20 2.02
CA HIS A 214 -10.68 18.31 3.09
C HIS A 214 -9.55 18.16 4.11
N THR A 215 -9.88 18.20 5.39
CA THR A 215 -8.92 17.91 6.47
C THR A 215 -9.06 16.47 6.90
N THR A 216 -8.08 15.65 6.55
CA THR A 216 -7.92 14.28 7.04
C THR A 216 -7.20 14.32 8.39
N ILE A 217 -7.80 13.71 9.40
CA ILE A 217 -7.22 13.62 10.74
C ILE A 217 -6.69 12.20 10.93
N LEU A 218 -5.40 12.07 11.21
CA LEU A 218 -4.78 10.79 11.60
C LEU A 218 -4.62 10.78 13.12
N ALA A 219 -5.24 9.81 13.77
CA ALA A 219 -4.93 9.53 15.17
C ALA A 219 -3.60 8.79 15.25
N GLU A 220 -2.78 9.15 16.23
CA GLU A 220 -1.67 8.30 16.63
C GLU A 220 -2.22 6.91 16.93
N ASN A 221 -1.65 5.90 16.30
CA ASN A 221 -1.76 4.59 16.86
C ASN A 221 -0.93 4.64 18.12
N GLY A 222 -1.59 4.63 19.26
CA GLY A 222 -0.89 4.32 20.49
C GLY A 222 0.01 3.12 20.22
N PHE A 223 1.20 3.09 20.82
CA PHE A 223 2.08 1.92 20.89
C PHE A 223 1.42 0.74 21.65
N ALA A 224 0.08 0.66 21.59
CA ALA A 224 -0.71 -0.48 21.97
C ALA A 224 -0.18 -1.68 21.19
N ARG A 225 0.27 -2.64 21.98
CA ARG A 225 0.64 -3.95 21.47
C ARG A 225 -0.64 -4.72 21.22
N GLU A 226 -0.78 -5.22 20.01
CA GLU A 226 -1.77 -6.22 19.68
C GLU A 226 -1.06 -7.58 19.63
N TYR A 227 -1.73 -8.63 20.07
CA TYR A 227 -1.15 -9.96 20.12
C TYR A 227 -2.19 -11.03 19.84
N GLY A 228 -1.76 -12.09 19.17
CA GLY A 228 -2.65 -13.12 18.66
C GLY A 228 -2.00 -13.97 17.58
N GLU A 229 -2.82 -14.76 16.89
CA GLU A 229 -2.39 -15.54 15.74
C GLU A 229 -2.08 -14.62 14.56
N ILE A 230 -0.78 -14.48 14.26
CA ILE A 230 -0.26 -13.75 13.11
C ILE A 230 -0.29 -14.65 11.88
N SER A 231 -0.85 -14.10 10.82
CA SER A 231 -0.88 -14.72 9.49
C SER A 231 -0.31 -13.71 8.48
N PRO A 232 0.77 -14.06 7.76
CA PRO A 232 1.24 -13.22 6.67
C PRO A 232 0.19 -13.21 5.56
N ILE A 233 -0.17 -12.04 5.04
CA ILE A 233 -1.11 -11.98 3.91
C ILE A 233 -0.38 -12.40 2.64
N ILE A 234 -0.54 -13.67 2.28
CA ILE A 234 -0.01 -14.24 1.04
C ILE A 234 -1.17 -14.36 0.05
N PRO A 235 -1.05 -13.83 -1.18
CA PRO A 235 -2.02 -14.09 -2.22
C PRO A 235 -2.27 -15.59 -2.38
N THR A 236 -3.53 -16.01 -2.29
CA THR A 236 -4.00 -17.38 -2.42
C THR A 236 -4.82 -17.56 -3.71
N GLU A 237 -5.44 -18.73 -3.89
CA GLU A 237 -6.41 -18.96 -4.97
C GLU A 237 -7.65 -18.08 -4.90
N ARG A 238 -8.01 -17.57 -3.71
CA ARG A 238 -9.13 -16.63 -3.50
C ARG A 238 -8.72 -15.16 -3.61
N SER A 239 -7.43 -14.89 -3.82
CA SER A 239 -6.92 -13.55 -4.04
C SER A 239 -6.91 -13.21 -5.52
N LEU A 240 -7.25 -11.96 -5.85
CA LEU A 240 -7.04 -11.40 -7.16
C LEU A 240 -5.78 -10.53 -7.16
N ILE A 241 -4.87 -10.80 -8.09
CA ILE A 241 -3.63 -10.04 -8.26
C ILE A 241 -3.67 -9.39 -9.63
N LEU A 242 -3.51 -8.07 -9.67
CA LEU A 242 -3.40 -7.29 -10.88
C LEU A 242 -2.01 -6.68 -10.97
N LEU A 243 -1.27 -7.01 -12.03
CA LEU A 243 0.01 -6.39 -12.36
C LEU A 243 -0.21 -5.45 -13.55
N ASN A 244 -0.12 -4.14 -13.32
CA ASN A 244 -0.44 -3.10 -14.32
C ASN A 244 -1.82 -3.34 -14.97
N GLY A 245 -2.84 -3.64 -14.16
CA GLY A 245 -4.21 -3.93 -14.60
C GLY A 245 -4.44 -5.34 -15.17
N LYS A 246 -3.42 -6.19 -15.30
CA LYS A 246 -3.57 -7.55 -15.83
C LYS A 246 -3.56 -8.60 -14.73
N LYS A 247 -4.47 -9.58 -14.83
CA LYS A 247 -4.54 -10.68 -13.87
C LYS A 247 -3.24 -11.50 -13.89
N LEU A 248 -2.68 -11.73 -12.70
CA LEU A 248 -1.51 -12.58 -12.48
C LEU A 248 -1.89 -13.72 -11.54
N SER A 249 -1.38 -14.92 -11.79
CA SER A 249 -1.65 -16.05 -10.87
C SER A 249 -0.91 -15.85 -9.55
N HIS A 250 -1.56 -16.20 -8.43
CA HIS A 250 -0.95 -16.09 -7.12
C HIS A 250 0.37 -16.88 -7.02
N LYS A 251 0.46 -18.06 -7.67
CA LYS A 251 1.69 -18.88 -7.69
C LYS A 251 2.85 -18.12 -8.34
N LEU A 252 2.61 -17.52 -9.50
CA LEU A 252 3.64 -16.78 -10.23
C LEU A 252 4.02 -15.49 -9.49
N PHE A 253 3.02 -14.75 -9.00
CA PHE A 253 3.24 -13.56 -8.21
C PHE A 253 4.06 -13.88 -6.95
N ASN A 254 3.68 -14.89 -6.16
CA ASN A 254 4.38 -15.24 -4.92
C ASN A 254 5.83 -15.65 -5.17
N LYS A 255 6.09 -16.42 -6.24
CA LYS A 255 7.44 -16.83 -6.65
C LYS A 255 8.28 -15.63 -7.12
N SER A 256 7.69 -14.73 -7.89
CA SER A 256 8.39 -13.53 -8.34
C SER A 256 8.68 -12.60 -7.18
N PHE A 257 7.66 -12.32 -6.37
CA PHE A 257 7.74 -11.38 -5.26
C PHE A 257 8.74 -11.87 -4.21
N SER A 258 8.85 -13.18 -3.94
CA SER A 258 9.89 -13.68 -3.02
C SER A 258 11.33 -13.41 -3.47
N ILE A 259 11.56 -13.10 -4.75
CA ILE A 259 12.90 -12.85 -5.32
C ILE A 259 13.11 -11.36 -5.59
N TYR A 260 12.06 -10.65 -6.00
CA TYR A 260 12.13 -9.27 -6.51
C TYR A 260 11.12 -8.36 -5.80
N TYR A 261 10.87 -8.55 -4.50
CA TYR A 261 9.85 -7.80 -3.77
C TYR A 261 10.10 -6.28 -3.82
N ASP A 262 11.37 -5.87 -3.88
CA ASP A 262 11.83 -4.48 -3.95
C ASP A 262 11.45 -3.80 -5.26
N GLN A 263 11.28 -4.58 -6.34
CA GLN A 263 10.89 -4.14 -7.68
C GLN A 263 9.38 -3.90 -7.83
N TYR A 264 8.58 -4.32 -6.85
CA TYR A 264 7.13 -4.14 -6.88
C TYR A 264 6.69 -2.99 -5.97
N ASP A 265 5.72 -2.24 -6.46
CA ASP A 265 4.83 -1.42 -5.64
C ASP A 265 3.51 -2.18 -5.49
N VAL A 266 3.05 -2.38 -4.25
CA VAL A 266 1.95 -3.30 -3.93
C VAL A 266 0.95 -2.64 -3.02
N HIS A 267 -0.24 -2.39 -3.55
CA HIS A 267 -1.39 -1.89 -2.80
C HIS A 267 -2.34 -3.06 -2.50
N TYR A 268 -2.39 -3.45 -1.23
CA TYR A 268 -3.35 -4.44 -0.74
C TYR A 268 -4.69 -3.78 -0.42
N ILE A 269 -5.76 -4.21 -1.09
CA ILE A 269 -7.12 -3.72 -0.92
C ILE A 269 -7.93 -4.75 -0.14
N PRO A 270 -8.33 -4.44 1.13
CA PRO A 270 -9.15 -5.34 1.93
C PRO A 270 -10.53 -5.57 1.30
N LYS A 271 -11.14 -6.73 1.60
CA LYS A 271 -12.47 -7.14 1.10
C LYS A 271 -13.52 -6.03 1.11
N SER A 272 -13.59 -5.23 2.17
CA SER A 272 -14.57 -4.14 2.33
C SER A 272 -14.48 -3.05 1.25
N TYR A 273 -13.34 -2.92 0.57
CA TYR A 273 -13.08 -1.92 -0.46
C TYR A 273 -13.04 -2.49 -1.88
N ILE A 274 -13.06 -3.82 -2.06
CA ILE A 274 -12.90 -4.46 -3.37
C ILE A 274 -13.98 -4.04 -4.36
N ARG A 275 -15.22 -3.83 -3.90
CA ARG A 275 -16.36 -3.41 -4.73
C ARG A 275 -16.17 -2.11 -5.48
N ILE A 276 -15.23 -1.26 -5.03
CA ILE A 276 -14.87 0.00 -5.72
C ILE A 276 -14.21 -0.31 -7.06
N PHE A 277 -13.51 -1.44 -7.14
CA PHE A 277 -12.74 -1.84 -8.30
C PHE A 277 -13.47 -2.89 -9.14
N ILE A 278 -14.09 -3.89 -8.50
CA ILE A 278 -14.57 -5.11 -9.15
C ILE A 278 -15.83 -5.63 -8.45
N GLN A 279 -16.80 -6.10 -9.23
CA GLN A 279 -18.06 -6.71 -8.76
C GLN A 279 -17.96 -8.24 -8.71
N ASP A 280 -16.98 -8.78 -7.98
CA ASP A 280 -16.83 -10.23 -7.76
C ASP A 280 -16.74 -10.52 -6.26
N GLU A 281 -17.80 -11.12 -5.72
CA GLU A 281 -17.93 -11.42 -4.28
C GLU A 281 -17.04 -12.59 -3.83
N ASN A 282 -16.52 -13.38 -4.76
CA ASN A 282 -15.66 -14.52 -4.46
C ASN A 282 -14.22 -14.09 -4.16
N VAL A 283 -13.84 -12.86 -4.49
CA VAL A 283 -12.52 -12.31 -4.20
C VAL A 283 -12.46 -11.92 -2.72
N GLU A 284 -11.56 -12.57 -1.97
CA GLU A 284 -11.34 -12.24 -0.55
C GLU A 284 -10.34 -11.08 -0.39
N ASP A 285 -9.32 -11.05 -1.24
CA ASP A 285 -8.24 -10.07 -1.19
C ASP A 285 -7.89 -9.59 -2.60
N LEU A 286 -7.68 -8.28 -2.77
CA LEU A 286 -7.22 -7.69 -4.03
C LEU A 286 -5.82 -7.07 -3.84
N PHE A 287 -4.89 -7.45 -4.71
CA PHE A 287 -3.55 -6.88 -4.78
C PHE A 287 -3.40 -6.14 -6.10
N ILE A 288 -3.31 -4.82 -6.02
CA ILE A 288 -3.02 -3.97 -7.17
C ILE A 288 -1.52 -3.69 -7.13
N THR A 289 -0.82 -4.15 -8.15
CA THR A 289 0.64 -4.20 -8.18
C THR A 289 1.19 -3.51 -9.42
N PHE A 290 2.27 -2.78 -9.22
CA PHE A 290 3.00 -2.08 -10.26
C PHE A 290 4.48 -2.46 -10.20
N VAL A 291 5.16 -2.35 -11.33
CA VAL A 291 6.62 -2.44 -11.38
C VAL A 291 7.18 -1.05 -11.11
N LYS A 292 8.08 -0.92 -10.14
CA LYS A 292 8.81 0.33 -9.89
C LYS A 292 9.69 0.64 -11.10
N GLN A 293 9.66 1.89 -11.55
CA GLN A 293 10.50 2.38 -12.65
C GLN A 293 11.86 2.83 -12.13
#